data_AF-A0A8S3D4D3-F1
#
_entry.id   AF-A0A8S3D4D3-F1
#
_cell.length_a   1.000
_cell.length_b   1.000
_cell.length_c   1.000
_cell.angle_alpha   90.00
_cell.angle_beta   90.00
_cell.angle_gamma   90.00
#
_symmetry.space_group_name_H-M   'P 1'
#
loop_
_entity.id
_entity.type
_entity.pdbx_description
1 polymer ?
#
loop_
_entity_poly.entity_id
_entity_poly.type
_entity_poly.pdbx_seq_one_letter_code
_entity_poly.pdbx_strand_id
1 'polypeptide(L)'
;MFTAQMQIPEDSNVKINYHASTTVNNITSFRTFLSSIPPVQTLSPSERTFLCKHNIRPLILLNLHELEQLCYSEPWQLTCDNLSAEYICGTNLFPEFVKTKTRAEQTLITDPIVTRLWLLTLFFSTPLHCYYPTTLPEISKDRRQTIVHIQHSYAILLWKYLCYRHGDMEAIRIFSNLISVTLRMQRISQAVNAEIRTRNDLAELNAAFNRAVVIESDNPE
;
A
#
# COMPACT_ATOMS: atom_id res chain seq x y z
N MET A 1 20.77 13.36 28.58
CA MET A 1 20.06 12.67 27.48
C MET A 1 21.05 11.70 26.86
N PHE A 2 20.91 10.40 27.13
CA PHE A 2 21.71 9.35 26.48
C PHE A 2 20.92 8.86 25.27
N THR A 3 21.27 9.30 24.06
CA THR A 3 20.87 8.58 22.85
C THR A 3 21.74 7.34 22.76
N ALA A 4 21.23 6.21 23.26
CA ALA A 4 21.84 4.92 22.97
C ALA A 4 21.85 4.75 21.44
N GLN A 5 23.03 4.77 20.83
CA GLN A 5 23.18 4.40 19.43
C GLN A 5 22.87 2.92 19.34
N MET A 6 21.63 2.59 18.96
CA MET A 6 21.26 1.22 18.65
C MET A 6 22.14 0.78 17.47
N GLN A 7 23.00 -0.22 17.70
CA GLN A 7 23.76 -0.83 16.62
C GLN A 7 22.78 -1.42 15.62
N ILE A 8 22.81 -0.89 14.40
CA ILE A 8 21.92 -1.34 13.34
C ILE A 8 22.36 -2.76 12.96
N PRO A 9 21.46 -3.76 13.03
CA PRO A 9 21.83 -5.14 12.76
C PRO A 9 22.27 -5.31 11.29
N GLU A 10 23.48 -5.81 11.05
CA GLU A 10 23.93 -6.15 9.70
C GLU A 10 23.25 -7.43 9.17
N ASP A 11 22.80 -8.30 10.08
CA ASP A 11 22.16 -9.58 9.80
C ASP A 11 20.90 -9.43 8.95
N SER A 12 20.90 -10.08 7.78
CA SER A 12 19.79 -10.14 6.85
C SER A 12 18.49 -10.65 7.50
N ASN A 13 18.58 -11.60 8.43
CA ASN A 13 17.41 -12.14 9.10
C ASN A 13 16.70 -11.10 9.97
N VAL A 14 17.46 -10.21 10.62
CA VAL A 14 16.89 -9.15 11.45
C VAL A 14 16.18 -8.11 10.58
N LYS A 15 16.75 -7.75 9.43
CA LYS A 15 16.13 -6.84 8.43
C LYS A 15 14.84 -7.44 7.87
N ILE A 16 14.86 -8.71 7.49
CA ILE A 16 13.67 -9.42 6.97
C ILE A 16 12.56 -9.47 8.02
N ASN A 17 12.89 -9.84 9.27
CA ASN A 17 11.91 -9.93 10.36
C ASN A 17 11.32 -8.57 10.73
N TYR A 18 12.15 -7.52 10.76
CA TYR A 18 11.67 -6.16 10.98
C TYR A 18 10.69 -5.73 9.89
N HIS A 19 11.06 -5.89 8.62
CA HIS A 19 10.18 -5.53 7.51
C HIS A 19 8.90 -6.36 7.45
N ALA A 20 8.98 -7.65 7.78
CA ALA A 20 7.83 -8.53 7.89
C ALA A 20 6.85 -8.00 8.94
N SER A 21 7.35 -7.69 10.14
CA SER A 21 6.55 -7.15 11.24
C SER A 21 5.91 -5.82 10.87
N THR A 22 6.69 -4.85 10.38
CA THR A 22 6.19 -3.52 9.98
C THR A 22 5.11 -3.63 8.91
N THR A 23 5.34 -4.45 7.88
CA THR A 23 4.38 -4.62 6.79
C THR A 23 3.11 -5.33 7.26
N VAL A 24 3.20 -6.37 8.10
CA VAL A 24 2.02 -7.05 8.66
C VAL A 24 1.20 -6.09 9.51
N ASN A 25 1.85 -5.27 10.33
CA ASN A 25 1.18 -4.22 11.12
C ASN A 25 0.47 -3.22 10.20
N ASN A 26 1.13 -2.76 9.13
CA ASN A 26 0.52 -1.85 8.15
C ASN A 26 -0.69 -2.48 7.43
N ILE A 27 -0.59 -3.74 7.00
CA ILE A 27 -1.71 -4.50 6.42
C ILE A 27 -2.89 -4.55 7.41
N THR A 28 -2.59 -4.84 8.68
CA THR A 28 -3.61 -5.00 9.74
C THR A 28 -4.30 -3.67 10.02
N SER A 29 -3.54 -2.59 10.23
CA SER A 29 -4.08 -1.23 10.39
C SER A 29 -4.92 -0.79 9.20
N PHE A 30 -4.46 -1.08 7.98
CA PHE A 30 -5.21 -0.76 6.77
C PHE A 30 -6.52 -1.57 6.68
N ARG A 31 -6.51 -2.85 7.05
CA ARG A 31 -7.73 -3.66 7.14
C ARG A 31 -8.70 -3.12 8.18
N THR A 32 -8.22 -2.72 9.36
CA THR A 32 -9.05 -2.09 10.39
C THR A 32 -9.68 -0.80 9.86
N PHE A 33 -8.90 0.05 9.19
CA PHE A 33 -9.42 1.23 8.53
C PHE A 33 -10.51 0.87 7.50
N LEU A 34 -10.25 -0.05 6.58
CA LEU A 34 -11.22 -0.49 5.57
C LEU A 34 -12.48 -1.09 6.18
N SER A 35 -12.38 -1.82 7.29
CA SER A 35 -13.54 -2.40 7.98
C SER A 35 -14.51 -1.36 8.52
N SER A 36 -14.04 -0.12 8.75
CA SER A 36 -14.88 1.00 9.16
C SER A 36 -15.64 1.66 8.00
N ILE A 37 -15.34 1.30 6.75
CA ILE A 37 -15.88 1.94 5.55
C ILE A 37 -17.16 1.21 5.09
N PRO A 38 -18.34 1.87 5.09
CA PRO A 38 -19.60 1.18 4.82
C PRO A 38 -19.65 0.44 3.48
N PRO A 39 -19.17 1.00 2.35
CA PRO A 39 -19.09 0.26 1.08
C PRO A 39 -18.21 -1.00 1.12
N VAL A 40 -17.26 -1.13 2.04
CA VAL A 40 -16.48 -2.37 2.21
C VAL A 40 -17.29 -3.44 2.93
N GLN A 41 -18.15 -3.04 3.87
CA GLN A 41 -19.01 -3.95 4.63
C GLN A 41 -20.07 -4.63 3.76
N THR A 42 -20.46 -4.01 2.64
CA THR A 42 -21.42 -4.59 1.67
C THR A 42 -20.78 -5.61 0.70
N LEU A 43 -19.47 -5.78 0.75
CA LEU A 43 -18.75 -6.77 -0.05
C LEU A 43 -18.76 -8.14 0.63
N SER A 44 -18.82 -9.19 -0.16
CA SER A 44 -18.67 -10.56 0.35
C SER A 44 -17.25 -10.80 0.88
N PRO A 45 -17.03 -11.79 1.76
CA PRO A 45 -15.69 -12.15 2.22
C PRO A 45 -14.71 -12.46 1.07
N SER A 46 -15.19 -13.09 0.00
CA SER A 46 -14.37 -13.42 -1.17
C SER A 46 -13.95 -12.18 -1.95
N GLU A 47 -14.82 -11.18 -2.08
CA GLU A 47 -14.53 -9.90 -2.73
C GLU A 47 -13.58 -9.03 -1.90
N ARG A 48 -13.80 -8.98 -0.58
CA ARG A 48 -12.86 -8.28 0.33
C ARG A 48 -11.48 -8.91 0.23
N THR A 49 -11.40 -10.25 0.28
CA THR A 49 -10.14 -10.98 0.12
C THR A 49 -9.51 -10.72 -1.25
N PHE A 50 -10.30 -10.69 -2.32
CA PHE A 50 -9.81 -10.37 -3.66
C PHE A 50 -9.18 -8.97 -3.72
N LEU A 51 -9.89 -7.95 -3.24
CA LEU A 51 -9.40 -6.56 -3.22
C LEU A 51 -8.20 -6.40 -2.29
N CYS A 52 -8.23 -7.01 -1.11
CA CYS A 52 -7.12 -6.99 -0.16
C CYS A 52 -5.86 -7.62 -0.75
N LYS A 53 -5.98 -8.80 -1.37
CA LYS A 53 -4.84 -9.41 -2.08
C LYS A 53 -4.34 -8.45 -3.16
N HIS A 54 -5.18 -8.00 -4.08
CA HIS A 54 -4.70 -7.23 -5.21
C HIS A 54 -4.17 -5.83 -4.89
N ASN A 55 -4.80 -5.13 -3.95
CA ASN A 55 -4.60 -3.69 -3.83
C ASN A 55 -3.85 -3.29 -2.55
N ILE A 56 -3.91 -4.05 -1.44
CA ILE A 56 -3.26 -3.61 -0.19
C ILE A 56 -1.75 -3.45 -0.33
N ARG A 57 -1.05 -4.38 -0.98
CA ARG A 57 0.42 -4.31 -1.06
C ARG A 57 0.89 -3.06 -1.82
N PRO A 58 0.37 -2.75 -3.04
CA PRO A 58 0.68 -1.48 -3.69
C PRO A 58 0.29 -0.25 -2.86
N LEU A 59 -0.83 -0.32 -2.12
CA LEU A 59 -1.31 0.79 -1.31
C LEU A 59 -0.42 1.09 -0.12
N ILE A 60 0.20 0.09 0.50
CA ILE A 60 1.16 0.31 1.61
C ILE A 60 2.34 1.13 1.11
N LEU A 61 2.87 0.82 -0.07
CA LEU A 61 3.98 1.59 -0.66
C LEU A 61 3.56 3.02 -1.01
N LEU A 62 2.31 3.23 -1.42
CA LEU A 62 1.76 4.56 -1.67
C LEU A 62 1.47 5.35 -0.40
N ASN A 63 1.19 4.66 0.70
CA ASN A 63 0.92 5.26 1.99
C ASN A 63 2.17 5.43 2.85
N LEU A 64 3.36 5.07 2.34
CA LEU A 64 4.61 5.17 3.10
C LEU A 64 4.77 6.57 3.69
N HIS A 65 4.53 7.63 2.93
CA HIS A 65 4.68 8.98 3.45
C HIS A 65 3.85 9.26 4.72
N GLU A 66 2.56 8.87 4.75
CA GLU A 66 1.71 9.05 5.93
C GLU A 66 2.15 8.11 7.07
N LEU A 67 2.58 6.89 6.75
CA LEU A 67 3.13 5.94 7.73
C LEU A 67 4.42 6.48 8.36
N GLU A 68 5.31 7.10 7.60
CA GLU A 68 6.57 7.64 8.12
C GLU A 68 6.35 8.82 9.06
N GLN A 69 5.33 9.64 8.79
CA GLN A 69 4.97 10.76 9.66
C GLN A 69 4.28 10.33 10.96
N LEU A 70 3.50 9.25 10.93
CA LEU A 70 2.67 8.83 12.06
C LEU A 70 3.28 7.69 12.89
N CYS A 71 4.06 6.82 12.27
CA CYS A 71 4.56 5.59 12.90
C CYS A 71 6.01 5.70 13.37
N TYR A 72 6.79 6.65 12.87
CA TYR A 72 8.15 6.86 13.35
C TYR A 72 8.20 7.85 14.50
N SER A 73 8.49 7.33 15.68
CA SER A 73 8.84 8.12 16.85
C SER A 73 10.34 8.43 16.89
N GLU A 74 11.17 7.63 16.19
CA GLU A 74 12.64 7.70 16.31
C GLU A 74 13.37 7.57 14.96
N PRO A 75 14.46 8.33 14.71
CA PRO A 75 15.20 8.31 13.44
C PRO A 75 15.81 6.97 13.03
N TRP A 76 16.11 6.10 14.00
CA TRP A 76 16.68 4.78 13.72
C TRP A 76 15.67 3.87 13.00
N GLN A 77 14.36 4.08 13.19
CA GLN A 77 13.32 3.29 12.55
C GLN A 77 13.32 3.50 11.04
N LEU A 78 13.42 4.77 10.61
CA LEU A 78 13.59 5.13 9.20
C LEU A 78 14.85 4.50 8.59
N THR A 79 15.93 4.42 9.36
CA THR A 79 17.19 3.81 8.91
C THR A 79 17.03 2.29 8.72
N CYS A 80 16.42 1.60 9.69
CA CYS A 80 16.11 0.17 9.58
C CYS A 80 15.18 -0.13 8.40
N ASP A 81 14.19 0.72 8.17
CA ASP A 81 13.24 0.58 7.06
C ASP A 81 13.93 0.75 5.71
N ASN A 82 14.79 1.76 5.57
CA ASN A 82 15.59 1.96 4.34
C ASN A 82 16.53 0.77 4.06
N LEU A 83 17.22 0.25 5.09
CA LEU A 83 18.11 -0.91 4.92
C LEU A 83 17.35 -2.18 4.57
N SER A 84 16.15 -2.35 5.13
CA SER A 84 15.29 -3.49 4.80
C SER A 84 14.72 -3.37 3.40
N ALA A 85 14.29 -2.17 3.00
CA ALA A 85 13.84 -1.87 1.65
C ALA A 85 14.96 -2.07 0.62
N GLU A 86 16.20 -1.65 0.93
CA GLU A 86 17.37 -1.88 0.09
C GLU A 86 17.66 -3.38 -0.07
N TYR A 87 17.61 -4.14 1.02
CA TYR A 87 17.80 -5.59 0.99
C TYR A 87 16.76 -6.30 0.10
N ILE A 88 15.49 -5.90 0.21
CA ILE A 88 14.38 -6.52 -0.54
C ILE A 88 14.38 -6.09 -2.00
N CYS A 89 14.53 -4.80 -2.27
CA CYS A 89 14.56 -4.27 -3.64
C CYS A 89 15.84 -4.71 -4.38
N GLY A 90 16.93 -4.94 -3.66
CA GLY A 90 18.24 -5.11 -4.23
C GLY A 90 18.81 -3.80 -4.79
N THR A 91 20.07 -3.86 -5.21
CA THR A 91 20.88 -2.69 -5.60
C THR A 91 20.35 -1.93 -6.82
N ASN A 92 19.61 -2.61 -7.72
CA ASN A 92 19.11 -2.01 -8.95
C ASN A 92 17.76 -1.30 -8.78
N LEU A 93 16.85 -1.84 -7.96
CA LEU A 93 15.48 -1.31 -7.82
C LEU A 93 15.38 -0.27 -6.69
N PHE A 94 16.23 -0.38 -5.67
CA PHE A 94 16.20 0.53 -4.53
C PHE A 94 16.38 2.01 -4.91
N PRO A 95 17.29 2.41 -5.82
CA PRO A 95 17.41 3.80 -6.24
C PRO A 95 16.13 4.36 -6.89
N GLU A 96 15.45 3.55 -7.70
CA GLU A 96 14.18 3.95 -8.35
C GLU A 96 13.02 4.02 -7.35
N PHE A 97 13.02 3.16 -6.34
CA PHE A 97 12.13 3.24 -5.19
C PHE A 97 12.30 4.55 -4.43
N VAL A 98 13.52 4.88 -4.00
CA VAL A 98 13.84 6.13 -3.28
C VAL A 98 13.45 7.35 -4.12
N LYS A 99 13.83 7.39 -5.40
CA LYS A 99 13.48 8.49 -6.31
C LYS A 99 11.98 8.69 -6.45
N THR A 100 11.21 7.60 -6.51
CA THR A 100 9.75 7.68 -6.60
C THR A 100 9.13 8.14 -5.29
N LYS A 101 9.64 7.67 -4.15
CA LYS A 101 9.24 8.12 -2.82
C LYS A 101 9.51 9.62 -2.65
N THR A 102 10.72 10.10 -2.93
CA THR A 102 11.06 11.53 -2.87
C THR A 102 10.18 12.37 -3.79
N ARG A 103 9.87 11.87 -4.99
CA ARG A 103 8.94 12.56 -5.88
C ARG A 103 7.53 12.62 -5.29
N ALA A 104 7.06 11.55 -4.64
CA ALA A 104 5.77 11.55 -3.96
C ALA A 104 5.75 12.63 -2.87
N GLU A 105 6.76 12.68 -2.01
CA GLU A 105 6.90 13.69 -0.94
C GLU A 105 6.86 15.13 -1.49
N GLN A 106 7.45 15.37 -2.66
CA GLN A 106 7.52 16.70 -3.28
C GLN A 106 6.24 17.09 -4.04
N THR A 107 5.46 16.12 -4.50
CA THR A 107 4.36 16.36 -5.45
C THR A 107 2.98 16.12 -4.87
N LEU A 108 2.90 15.35 -3.79
CA LEU A 108 1.66 15.08 -3.08
C LEU A 108 1.41 16.19 -2.06
N ILE A 109 0.13 16.51 -1.87
CA ILE A 109 -0.28 17.41 -0.79
C ILE A 109 -0.34 16.59 0.49
N THR A 110 0.22 17.14 1.57
CA THR A 110 0.10 16.61 2.93
C THR A 110 -1.29 16.91 3.52
N ASP A 111 -2.34 16.62 2.75
CA ASP A 111 -3.73 16.73 3.18
C ASP A 111 -4.26 15.31 3.44
N PRO A 112 -4.52 14.95 4.71
CA PRO A 112 -4.99 13.61 5.06
C PRO A 112 -6.31 13.22 4.37
N ILE A 113 -7.17 14.18 4.04
CA ILE A 113 -8.44 13.90 3.35
C ILE A 113 -8.16 13.46 1.91
N VAL A 114 -7.24 14.16 1.22
CA VAL A 114 -6.82 13.80 -0.14
C VAL A 114 -6.21 12.40 -0.15
N THR A 115 -5.29 12.10 0.77
CA THR A 115 -4.65 10.78 0.86
C THR A 115 -5.68 9.68 1.11
N ARG A 116 -6.58 9.85 2.09
CA ARG A 116 -7.62 8.84 2.38
C ARG A 116 -8.57 8.61 1.21
N LEU A 117 -9.05 9.66 0.56
CA LEU A 117 -9.93 9.53 -0.61
C LEU A 117 -9.21 8.88 -1.79
N TRP A 118 -7.92 9.18 -1.98
CA TRP A 118 -7.10 8.54 -3.00
C TRP A 118 -6.89 7.05 -2.70
N LEU A 119 -6.55 6.69 -1.46
CA LEU A 119 -6.40 5.29 -1.04
C LEU A 119 -7.69 4.50 -1.21
N LEU A 120 -8.86 5.08 -0.89
CA LEU A 120 -10.15 4.44 -1.14
C LEU A 120 -10.42 4.26 -2.63
N THR A 121 -10.15 5.28 -3.44
CA THR A 121 -10.27 5.20 -4.91
C THR A 121 -9.39 4.07 -5.48
N LEU A 122 -8.16 3.93 -4.98
CA LEU A 122 -7.26 2.88 -5.43
C LEU A 122 -7.62 1.50 -4.85
N PHE A 123 -8.13 1.41 -3.62
CA PHE A 123 -8.57 0.14 -3.03
C PHE A 123 -9.70 -0.52 -3.81
N PHE A 124 -10.67 0.27 -4.27
CA PHE A 124 -11.76 -0.22 -5.13
C PHE A 124 -11.39 -0.31 -6.61
N SER A 125 -10.14 -0.02 -7.00
CA SER A 125 -9.72 -0.20 -8.39
C SER A 125 -9.67 -1.69 -8.75
N THR A 126 -10.21 -2.05 -9.93
CA THR A 126 -10.00 -3.38 -10.50
C THR A 126 -8.50 -3.64 -10.63
N PRO A 127 -8.04 -4.89 -10.44
CA PRO A 127 -6.66 -5.19 -10.11
C PRO A 127 -5.68 -4.53 -11.06
N LEU A 128 -4.78 -3.76 -10.46
CA LEU A 128 -3.59 -3.20 -11.07
C LEU A 128 -2.58 -4.33 -11.32
N HIS A 129 -2.93 -5.30 -12.17
CA HIS A 129 -2.12 -6.47 -12.57
C HIS A 129 -1.14 -7.00 -11.50
N CYS A 130 -1.59 -7.12 -10.25
CA CYS A 130 -0.80 -7.78 -9.21
C CYS A 130 -1.05 -9.28 -9.38
N TYR A 131 -0.15 -9.93 -10.10
CA TYR A 131 -0.12 -11.36 -10.44
C TYR A 131 -0.07 -12.21 -9.18
N TYR A 132 -1.13 -12.35 -8.38
CA TYR A 132 -1.17 -13.43 -7.41
C TYR A 132 -1.17 -14.75 -8.20
N PRO A 133 -0.23 -15.68 -7.96
CA PRO A 133 -0.16 -16.96 -8.66
C PRO A 133 -1.31 -17.91 -8.28
N THR A 134 -2.20 -17.49 -7.37
CA THR A 134 -3.41 -18.21 -7.02
C THR A 134 -4.55 -17.78 -7.94
N THR A 135 -5.35 -18.75 -8.39
CA THR A 135 -6.69 -18.50 -8.94
C THR A 135 -7.48 -17.73 -7.90
N LEU A 136 -7.51 -16.40 -8.03
CA LEU A 136 -8.32 -15.57 -7.19
C LEU A 136 -9.79 -15.84 -7.50
N PRO A 137 -10.68 -15.75 -6.50
CA PRO A 137 -12.09 -15.99 -6.73
C PRO A 137 -12.59 -15.07 -7.84
N GLU A 138 -13.24 -15.65 -8.85
CA GLU A 138 -13.83 -14.87 -9.92
C GLU A 138 -14.95 -14.01 -9.35
N ILE A 139 -14.79 -12.69 -9.44
CA ILE A 139 -15.87 -11.75 -9.16
C ILE A 139 -16.79 -11.72 -10.39
N SER A 140 -18.08 -11.96 -10.17
CA SER A 140 -19.10 -11.90 -11.23
C SER A 140 -19.16 -10.50 -11.87
N LYS A 141 -19.64 -10.42 -13.11
CA LYS A 141 -19.70 -9.16 -13.86
C LYS A 141 -20.46 -8.06 -13.10
N ASP A 142 -21.61 -8.38 -12.53
CA ASP A 142 -22.44 -7.42 -11.81
C ASP A 142 -21.72 -6.90 -10.56
N ARG A 143 -21.00 -7.76 -9.84
CA ARG A 143 -20.24 -7.36 -8.67
C ARG A 143 -19.02 -6.50 -9.03
N ARG A 144 -18.36 -6.76 -10.15
CA ARG A 144 -17.32 -5.86 -10.69
C ARG A 144 -17.89 -4.47 -10.99
N GLN A 145 -19.08 -4.41 -11.57
CA GLN A 145 -19.75 -3.13 -11.85
C GLN A 145 -20.06 -2.36 -10.55
N THR A 146 -20.52 -3.05 -9.50
CA THR A 146 -20.70 -2.44 -8.17
C THR A 146 -19.40 -1.87 -7.62
N ILE A 147 -18.30 -2.62 -7.67
CA ILE A 147 -16.98 -2.15 -7.21
C ILE A 147 -16.53 -0.90 -7.99
N VAL A 148 -16.68 -0.90 -9.32
CA VAL A 148 -16.37 0.26 -10.17
C VAL A 148 -17.25 1.46 -9.83
N HIS A 149 -18.52 1.25 -9.51
CA HIS A 149 -19.40 2.34 -9.08
C HIS A 149 -18.97 2.96 -7.74
N ILE A 150 -18.56 2.13 -6.78
CA ILE A 150 -18.00 2.59 -5.50
C ILE A 150 -16.71 3.37 -5.74
N GLN A 151 -15.79 2.84 -6.55
CA GLN A 151 -14.56 3.53 -6.95
C GLN A 151 -14.85 4.91 -7.54
N HIS A 152 -15.77 4.96 -8.50
CA HIS A 152 -16.14 6.21 -9.17
C HIS A 152 -16.71 7.25 -8.21
N SER A 153 -17.51 6.81 -7.23
CA SER A 153 -18.05 7.70 -6.19
C SER A 153 -16.95 8.36 -5.37
N TYR A 154 -15.91 7.61 -4.97
CA TYR A 154 -14.74 8.17 -4.28
C TYR A 154 -13.89 9.07 -5.18
N ALA A 155 -13.73 8.73 -6.45
CA ALA A 155 -13.00 9.56 -7.40
C ALA A 155 -13.69 10.91 -7.63
N ILE A 156 -15.03 10.93 -7.77
CA ILE A 156 -15.82 12.16 -7.85
C ILE A 156 -15.68 12.97 -6.56
N LEU A 157 -15.76 12.31 -5.40
CA LEU A 157 -15.66 13.00 -4.12
C LEU A 157 -14.29 13.66 -3.95
N LEU A 158 -13.21 12.95 -4.30
CA LEU A 158 -11.85 13.49 -4.34
C LEU A 158 -11.77 14.69 -5.28
N TRP A 159 -12.26 14.57 -6.51
CA TRP A 159 -12.24 15.65 -7.49
C TRP A 159 -12.95 16.91 -6.98
N LYS A 160 -14.19 16.75 -6.47
CA LYS A 160 -14.97 17.85 -5.91
C LYS A 160 -14.26 18.49 -4.72
N TYR A 161 -13.65 17.69 -3.86
CA TYR A 161 -12.86 18.19 -2.72
C TYR A 161 -11.67 19.02 -3.19
N LEU A 162 -10.92 18.52 -4.18
CA LEU A 162 -9.77 19.23 -4.73
C LEU A 162 -10.16 20.57 -5.37
N CYS A 163 -11.20 20.59 -6.21
CA CYS A 163 -11.73 21.82 -6.80
C CYS A 163 -12.17 22.82 -5.73
N TYR A 164 -12.90 22.36 -4.71
CA TYR A 164 -13.37 23.22 -3.62
C TYR A 164 -12.22 23.80 -2.78
N ARG A 165 -11.23 22.98 -2.43
CA ARG A 165 -10.16 23.35 -1.50
C ARG A 165 -9.02 24.11 -2.15
N HIS A 166 -8.68 23.78 -3.39
CA HIS A 166 -7.47 24.25 -4.06
C HIS A 166 -7.74 25.05 -5.36
N GLY A 167 -8.98 25.02 -5.88
CA GLY A 167 -9.32 25.58 -7.18
C GLY A 167 -8.94 24.68 -8.35
N ASP A 168 -9.49 24.94 -9.53
CA ASP A 168 -9.47 24.01 -10.66
C ASP A 168 -8.05 23.71 -11.18
N MET A 169 -7.23 24.73 -11.38
CA MET A 169 -5.87 24.56 -11.92
C MET A 169 -5.00 23.70 -11.00
N GLU A 170 -5.10 23.95 -9.70
CA GLU A 170 -4.33 23.23 -8.70
C GLU A 170 -4.88 21.82 -8.49
N ALA A 171 -6.21 21.64 -8.53
CA ALA A 171 -6.86 20.33 -8.53
C ALA A 171 -6.36 19.44 -9.68
N ILE A 172 -6.28 19.98 -10.91
CA ILE A 172 -5.74 19.27 -12.07
C ILE A 172 -4.29 18.84 -11.81
N ARG A 173 -3.46 19.76 -11.30
CA ARG A 173 -2.04 19.50 -11.00
C ARG A 173 -1.89 18.37 -9.98
N ILE A 174 -2.61 18.46 -8.86
CA ILE A 174 -2.58 17.47 -7.77
C ILE A 174 -3.06 16.10 -8.29
N PHE A 175 -4.19 16.07 -8.97
CA PHE A 175 -4.76 14.82 -9.48
C PHE A 175 -3.84 14.14 -10.50
N SER A 176 -3.21 14.92 -11.38
CA SER A 176 -2.21 14.41 -12.33
C SER A 176 -0.96 13.88 -11.63
N ASN A 177 -0.50 14.54 -10.57
CA ASN A 177 0.63 14.07 -9.75
C ASN A 177 0.29 12.76 -9.04
N LEU A 178 -0.90 12.66 -8.42
CA LEU A 178 -1.39 11.44 -7.77
C LEU A 178 -1.35 10.26 -8.75
N ILE A 179 -1.91 10.43 -9.96
CA ILE A 179 -1.87 9.41 -11.01
C ILE A 179 -0.42 9.04 -11.38
N SER A 180 0.43 10.04 -11.65
CA SER A 180 1.82 9.81 -12.05
C SER A 180 2.62 9.05 -11.00
N VAL A 181 2.46 9.39 -9.71
CA VAL A 181 3.12 8.71 -8.60
C VAL A 181 2.60 7.28 -8.49
N THR A 182 1.27 7.10 -8.56
CA THR A 182 0.65 5.78 -8.49
C THR A 182 1.12 4.83 -9.59
N LEU A 183 1.17 5.27 -10.85
CA LEU A 183 1.65 4.44 -11.95
C LEU A 183 3.12 4.01 -11.79
N ARG A 184 3.98 4.89 -11.24
CA ARG A 184 5.39 4.56 -10.96
C ARG A 184 5.50 3.58 -9.80
N MET A 185 4.79 3.84 -8.71
CA MET A 185 4.83 2.98 -7.54
C MET A 185 4.26 1.59 -7.84
N GLN A 186 3.26 1.48 -8.72
CA GLN A 186 2.76 0.18 -9.20
C GLN A 186 3.87 -0.64 -9.88
N ARG A 187 4.66 -0.03 -10.77
CA ARG A 187 5.78 -0.73 -11.43
C ARG A 187 6.83 -1.19 -10.42
N ILE A 188 7.16 -0.35 -9.45
CA ILE A 188 8.13 -0.69 -8.40
C ILE A 188 7.57 -1.79 -7.50
N SER A 189 6.31 -1.67 -7.07
CA SER A 189 5.61 -2.70 -6.30
C SER A 189 5.60 -4.04 -7.02
N GLN A 190 5.38 -4.03 -8.35
CA GLN A 190 5.42 -5.23 -9.16
C GLN A 190 6.81 -5.87 -9.15
N ALA A 191 7.87 -5.09 -9.35
CA ALA A 191 9.24 -5.57 -9.32
C ALA A 191 9.64 -6.10 -7.94
N VAL A 192 9.33 -5.36 -6.86
CA VAL A 192 9.55 -5.79 -5.47
C VAL A 192 8.83 -7.11 -5.17
N ASN A 193 7.57 -7.24 -5.57
CA ASN A 193 6.82 -8.48 -5.36
C ASN A 193 7.38 -9.65 -6.19
N ALA A 194 7.96 -9.39 -7.36
CA ALA A 194 8.64 -10.43 -8.13
C ALA A 194 9.89 -10.93 -7.36
N GLU A 195 10.73 -10.01 -6.90
CA GLU A 195 11.92 -10.32 -6.08
C GLU A 195 11.57 -11.15 -4.84
N ILE A 196 10.57 -10.73 -4.07
CA ILE A 196 10.10 -11.43 -2.85
C ILE A 196 9.68 -12.88 -3.14
N ARG A 197 9.22 -13.18 -4.36
CA ARG A 197 8.73 -14.52 -4.71
C ARG A 197 9.79 -15.42 -5.31
N THR A 198 10.74 -14.86 -6.04
CA THR A 198 11.78 -15.63 -6.72
C THR A 198 12.99 -15.89 -5.82
N ARG A 199 13.20 -15.03 -4.81
CA ARG A 199 14.29 -15.16 -3.84
C ARG A 199 13.93 -16.09 -2.69
N ASN A 200 14.67 -17.20 -2.56
CA ASN A 200 14.43 -18.20 -1.52
C ASN A 200 14.58 -17.65 -0.10
N ASP A 201 15.50 -16.71 0.12
CA ASP A 201 15.72 -16.04 1.41
C ASP A 201 14.53 -15.16 1.83
N LEU A 202 13.63 -14.81 0.90
CA LEU A 202 12.43 -14.01 1.17
C LEU A 202 11.14 -14.86 1.25
N ALA A 203 11.26 -16.19 1.22
CA ALA A 203 10.09 -17.08 1.21
C ALA A 203 9.19 -16.92 2.45
N GLU A 204 9.79 -16.77 3.63
CA GLU A 204 9.05 -16.55 4.89
C GLU A 204 8.30 -15.21 4.88
N LEU A 205 8.94 -14.16 4.35
CA LEU A 205 8.33 -12.84 4.17
C LEU A 205 7.10 -12.92 3.26
N ASN A 206 7.24 -13.60 2.11
CA ASN A 206 6.14 -13.81 1.19
C ASN A 206 4.98 -14.57 1.85
N ALA A 207 5.28 -15.61 2.63
CA ALA A 207 4.28 -16.38 3.37
C ALA A 207 3.56 -15.52 4.43
N ALA A 208 4.30 -14.74 5.21
CA ALA A 208 3.73 -13.82 6.20
C ALA A 208 2.77 -12.81 5.53
N PHE A 209 3.18 -12.24 4.40
CA PHE A 209 2.34 -11.31 3.66
C PHE A 209 1.10 -11.96 3.07
N ASN A 210 1.19 -13.20 2.58
CA ASN A 210 0.03 -13.92 2.06
C ASN A 210 -0.99 -14.21 3.16
N ARG A 211 -0.55 -14.53 4.38
CA ARG A 211 -1.45 -14.71 5.54
C ARG A 211 -2.14 -13.41 5.94
N ALA A 212 -1.40 -12.30 6.01
CA ALA A 212 -1.94 -11.02 6.47
C ALA A 212 -3.06 -10.44 5.57
N VAL A 213 -3.02 -10.71 4.26
CA VAL A 213 -4.03 -10.21 3.29
C VAL A 213 -5.27 -11.10 3.17
N VAL A 214 -5.27 -12.29 3.77
CA VAL A 214 -6.47 -13.14 3.84
C VAL A 214 -7.35 -12.63 4.97
N ILE A 215 -8.56 -12.21 4.61
CA ILE A 215 -9.62 -11.96 5.58
C ILE A 215 -10.29 -13.32 5.75
N GLU A 216 -10.09 -13.95 6.91
CA GLU A 216 -10.74 -15.21 7.23
C GLU A 216 -12.23 -15.10 6.87
N SER A 217 -12.72 -16.08 6.11
CA SER A 217 -14.16 -16.33 6.03
C SER A 217 -14.66 -16.46 7.46
N ASP A 218 -15.74 -15.77 7.78
CA ASP A 218 -16.47 -15.92 9.05
C ASP A 218 -16.39 -17.38 9.49
N ASN A 219 -15.91 -17.61 10.72
CA ASN A 219 -15.87 -18.93 11.34
C ASN A 219 -17.17 -19.67 10.96
N PRO A 220 -17.11 -20.84 10.32
CA PRO A 220 -18.27 -21.70 10.33
C PRO A 220 -18.41 -22.13 11.79
N GLU A 221 -19.36 -21.52 12.51
CA GLU A 221 -19.93 -22.15 13.69
C GLU A 221 -20.41 -23.57 13.36
#